data_AF-A0A7S0GA12-F1
#
_entry.id   AF-A0A7S0GA12-F1
#
_cell.length_a   1.000
_cell.length_b   1.000
_cell.length_c   1.000
_cell.angle_alpha   90.00
_cell.angle_beta   90.00
_cell.angle_gamma   90.00
#
_symmetry.space_group_name_H-M   'P 1'
#
loop_
_entity.id
_entity.type
_entity.pdbx_description
1 polymer ?
#
loop_
_entity_poly.entity_id
_entity_poly.type
_entity_poly.pdbx_seq_one_letter_code
_entity_poly.pdbx_strand_id
1 'polypeptide(L)'
;KTVFNRASDLSQGEMTLVLKRLCNQLSSEEFRKNMCDMMAQSSPKQQERDGGRNYTHGNETQRNPQLDEYIAIVEQYCQEESTNNSSRSLLKSPTIDLFIVESIFRKHPTHHTTAVESSLAKLASIPTSLPAGWGNTNTRPREYAEALSVAMKTQRPVQFLILPKLERGVLLMRNIKRFCETGRYVPMKAIDDATGRVHSILTNIVNKIQHSPNQADAMASLNDGDSSNELHAKLARLAGYEMDPSTRRIIRKISTAGNQQGGKSRGSRRCRDGNSRGGGGRYHQNRSNNYQNK
;
A
#
# COMPACT_ATOMS: atom_id res chain seq x y z
N LYS A 1 13.33 -25.98 -8.96
CA LYS A 1 13.54 -24.82 -9.87
C LYS A 1 14.74 -24.01 -9.40
N THR A 2 15.74 -23.84 -10.25
CA THR A 2 16.94 -22.99 -10.02
C THR A 2 16.53 -21.51 -9.85
N VAL A 3 17.41 -20.67 -9.31
CA VAL A 3 17.20 -19.21 -9.23
C VAL A 3 16.96 -18.63 -10.63
N PHE A 4 17.69 -19.13 -11.64
CA PHE A 4 17.52 -18.76 -13.04
C PHE A 4 16.10 -19.07 -13.55
N ASN A 5 15.57 -20.28 -13.27
CA ASN A 5 14.19 -20.64 -13.66
C ASN A 5 13.11 -19.84 -12.92
N ARG A 6 13.45 -19.13 -11.83
CA ARG A 6 12.53 -18.25 -11.09
C ARG A 6 12.68 -16.79 -11.52
N ALA A 7 13.87 -16.38 -11.94
CA ALA A 7 14.10 -15.07 -12.57
C ALA A 7 13.41 -14.98 -13.95
N SER A 8 13.32 -16.10 -14.67
CA SER A 8 12.57 -16.22 -15.94
C SER A 8 11.06 -16.42 -15.75
N ASP A 9 10.54 -16.40 -14.52
CA ASP A 9 9.11 -16.53 -14.26
C ASP A 9 8.42 -15.22 -14.69
N LEU A 10 7.33 -15.32 -15.46
CA LEU A 10 6.54 -14.16 -15.93
C LEU A 10 6.05 -13.30 -14.75
N SER A 11 5.87 -13.89 -13.56
CA SER A 11 5.56 -13.17 -12.32
C SER A 11 6.63 -12.17 -11.88
N GLN A 12 7.86 -12.29 -12.41
CA GLN A 12 8.99 -11.39 -12.17
C GLN A 12 9.24 -10.41 -13.34
N GLY A 13 8.31 -10.31 -14.29
CA GLY A 13 8.43 -9.40 -15.43
C GLY A 13 8.69 -7.96 -15.02
N GLU A 14 7.98 -7.48 -13.99
CA GLU A 14 8.10 -6.13 -13.46
C GLU A 14 9.53 -5.84 -12.98
N MET A 15 10.06 -6.71 -12.10
CA MET A 15 11.41 -6.58 -11.57
C MET A 15 12.46 -6.63 -12.68
N THR A 16 12.28 -7.52 -13.67
CA THR A 16 13.21 -7.65 -14.80
C THR A 16 13.25 -6.38 -15.64
N LEU A 17 12.10 -5.77 -15.93
CA LEU A 17 12.02 -4.52 -16.67
C LEU A 17 12.70 -3.37 -15.90
N VAL A 18 12.45 -3.28 -14.60
CA VAL A 18 13.09 -2.29 -13.71
C VAL A 18 14.60 -2.48 -13.70
N LEU A 19 15.08 -3.72 -13.53
CA LEU A 19 16.50 -4.05 -13.56
C LEU A 19 17.16 -3.66 -14.89
N LYS A 20 16.54 -4.02 -16.02
CA LYS A 20 17.04 -3.65 -17.34
C LYS A 20 17.09 -2.14 -17.52
N ARG A 21 16.06 -1.41 -17.05
CA ARG A 21 16.05 0.06 -17.09
C ARG A 21 17.19 0.65 -16.25
N LEU A 22 17.37 0.18 -15.02
CA LEU A 22 18.45 0.59 -14.12
C LEU A 22 19.84 0.25 -14.67
N CYS A 23 19.97 -0.80 -15.49
CA CYS A 23 21.24 -1.13 -16.16
C CYS A 23 21.43 -0.41 -17.50
N ASN A 24 20.58 0.57 -17.84
CA ASN A 24 20.57 1.26 -19.14
C ASN A 24 20.45 0.30 -20.35
N GLN A 25 19.84 -0.87 -20.16
CA GLN A 25 19.56 -1.85 -21.22
C GLN A 25 18.22 -1.61 -21.93
N LEU A 26 17.40 -0.72 -21.39
CA LEU A 26 16.15 -0.26 -21.98
C LEU A 26 16.13 1.26 -21.98
N SER A 27 15.70 1.85 -23.10
CA SER A 27 15.33 3.26 -23.14
C SER A 27 14.08 3.52 -22.27
N SER A 28 13.85 4.79 -21.94
CA SER A 28 12.67 5.18 -21.16
C SER A 28 11.35 4.84 -21.87
N GLU A 29 11.31 5.01 -23.20
CA GLU A 29 10.14 4.69 -24.03
C GLU A 29 9.87 3.19 -24.08
N GLU A 30 10.91 2.37 -24.28
CA GLU A 30 10.78 0.91 -24.28
C GLU A 30 10.38 0.38 -22.91
N PHE A 31 10.95 0.92 -21.83
CA PHE A 31 10.58 0.55 -20.47
C PHE A 31 9.11 0.84 -20.20
N ARG A 32 8.65 2.06 -20.54
CA ARG A 32 7.23 2.46 -20.42
C ARG A 32 6.33 1.52 -21.22
N LYS A 33 6.64 1.28 -22.49
CA LYS A 33 5.86 0.40 -23.36
C LYS A 33 5.76 -1.02 -22.78
N ASN A 34 6.89 -1.62 -22.41
CA ASN A 34 6.94 -2.98 -21.88
C ASN A 34 6.17 -3.11 -20.55
N MET A 35 6.24 -2.09 -19.70
CA MET A 35 5.48 -2.06 -18.44
C MET A 35 3.96 -1.99 -18.70
N CYS A 36 3.52 -1.17 -19.67
CA CYS A 36 2.12 -1.12 -20.08
C CYS A 36 1.65 -2.47 -20.66
N ASP A 37 2.42 -3.07 -21.56
CA ASP A 37 2.10 -4.34 -22.20
C ASP A 37 1.98 -5.47 -21.15
N MET A 38 2.89 -5.52 -20.19
CA MET A 38 2.87 -6.50 -19.10
C MET A 38 1.61 -6.35 -18.22
N MET A 39 1.20 -5.13 -17.89
CA MET A 39 0.00 -4.88 -17.09
C MET A 39 -1.28 -5.21 -17.86
N ALA A 40 -1.31 -4.96 -19.17
CA ALA A 40 -2.42 -5.34 -20.03
C ALA A 40 -2.60 -6.87 -20.10
N GLN A 41 -1.50 -7.62 -20.18
CA GLN A 41 -1.52 -9.10 -20.19
C GLN A 41 -1.94 -9.71 -18.85
N SER A 42 -1.65 -9.04 -17.74
CA SER A 42 -1.96 -9.54 -16.39
C SER A 42 -3.42 -9.38 -15.99
N SER A 43 -4.21 -8.64 -16.75
CA SER A 43 -5.65 -8.52 -16.53
C SER A 43 -6.33 -9.82 -16.96
N PRO A 44 -6.92 -10.60 -16.03
CA PRO A 44 -7.62 -11.82 -16.38
C PRO A 44 -8.69 -11.45 -17.39
N LYS A 45 -8.68 -12.07 -18.57
CA LYS A 45 -9.75 -11.94 -19.56
C LYS A 45 -11.05 -12.42 -18.91
N GLN A 46 -11.80 -11.53 -18.27
CA GLN A 46 -13.19 -11.74 -17.86
C GLN A 46 -14.15 -11.85 -19.07
N GLN A 47 -13.60 -11.98 -20.29
CA GLN A 47 -14.31 -11.82 -21.56
C GLN A 47 -15.02 -13.08 -22.10
N GLU A 48 -15.01 -14.22 -21.42
CA GLU A 48 -15.65 -15.44 -21.97
C GLU A 48 -17.08 -15.72 -21.47
N ARG A 49 -17.76 -14.77 -20.79
CA ARG A 49 -19.15 -14.99 -20.34
C ARG A 49 -20.24 -14.14 -20.97
N ASP A 50 -19.94 -13.11 -21.75
CA ASP A 50 -20.97 -12.36 -22.49
C ASP A 50 -20.74 -12.45 -24.00
N GLY A 51 -21.65 -13.18 -24.64
CA GLY A 51 -21.60 -13.49 -26.06
C GLY A 51 -21.64 -12.24 -26.95
N GLY A 52 -20.61 -12.12 -27.80
CA GLY A 52 -20.78 -11.79 -29.21
C GLY A 52 -21.41 -10.44 -29.53
N ARG A 53 -20.84 -9.33 -29.04
CA ARG A 53 -21.00 -8.02 -29.70
C ARG A 53 -19.65 -7.45 -30.10
N ASN A 54 -19.40 -7.44 -31.40
CA ASN A 54 -18.26 -6.79 -32.03
C ASN A 54 -18.34 -5.28 -31.82
N TYR A 55 -17.77 -4.79 -30.72
CA TYR A 55 -17.49 -3.37 -30.55
C TYR A 55 -16.09 -3.06 -31.09
N THR A 56 -16.06 -2.56 -32.33
CA THR A 56 -14.92 -1.79 -32.84
C THR A 56 -14.92 -0.44 -32.14
N HIS A 57 -14.25 -0.35 -30.99
CA HIS A 57 -13.93 0.93 -30.36
C HIS A 57 -12.43 1.15 -30.39
N GLY A 58 -12.04 2.34 -30.83
CA GLY A 58 -10.65 2.78 -30.85
C GLY A 58 -10.03 2.56 -29.48
N ASN A 59 -8.94 1.79 -29.46
CA ASN A 59 -8.18 1.45 -28.27
C ASN A 59 -7.42 2.68 -27.76
N GLU A 60 -8.15 3.68 -27.27
CA GLU A 60 -7.58 4.69 -26.39
C GLU A 60 -7.23 3.96 -25.09
N THR A 61 -5.98 3.51 -25.01
CA THR A 61 -5.48 2.70 -23.91
C THR A 61 -5.66 3.53 -22.64
N GLN A 62 -6.62 3.14 -21.80
CA GLN A 62 -6.97 3.88 -20.60
C GLN A 62 -5.70 4.09 -19.77
N ARG A 63 -5.24 5.34 -19.65
CA ARG A 63 -4.01 5.65 -18.92
C ARG A 63 -4.15 5.17 -17.48
N ASN A 64 -3.18 4.39 -17.01
CA ASN A 64 -3.09 3.97 -15.63
C ASN A 64 -2.20 4.96 -14.86
N PRO A 65 -2.76 5.90 -14.08
CA PRO A 65 -1.98 6.93 -13.39
C PRO A 65 -1.00 6.35 -12.36
N GLN A 66 -1.33 5.19 -11.76
CA GLN A 66 -0.45 4.52 -10.79
C GLN A 66 0.81 3.98 -11.45
N LEU A 67 0.68 3.51 -12.69
CA LEU A 67 1.81 3.04 -13.50
C LEU A 67 2.67 4.22 -13.97
N ASP A 68 2.03 5.31 -14.41
CA ASP A 68 2.73 6.54 -14.80
C ASP A 68 3.55 7.13 -13.65
N GLU A 69 2.98 7.18 -12.44
CA GLU A 69 3.70 7.59 -11.22
C GLU A 69 4.92 6.68 -10.98
N TYR A 70 4.74 5.37 -11.10
CA TYR A 70 5.81 4.42 -10.87
C TYR A 70 6.96 4.56 -11.88
N ILE A 71 6.63 4.70 -13.16
CA ILE A 71 7.62 4.95 -14.22
C ILE A 71 8.37 6.26 -13.93
N ALA A 72 7.66 7.32 -13.56
CA ALA A 72 8.29 8.59 -13.23
C ALA A 72 9.28 8.46 -12.05
N ILE A 73 8.98 7.66 -11.04
CA ILE A 73 9.87 7.40 -9.90
C ILE A 73 11.13 6.64 -10.31
N VAL A 74 11.00 5.62 -11.16
CA VAL A 74 12.18 4.88 -11.69
C VAL A 74 13.07 5.82 -12.50
N GLU A 75 12.47 6.65 -13.36
CA GLU A 75 13.22 7.63 -14.17
C GLU A 75 13.89 8.70 -13.30
N GLN A 76 13.17 9.21 -12.31
CA GLN A 76 13.72 10.15 -11.33
C GLN A 76 14.96 9.55 -10.64
N TYR A 77 14.88 8.30 -10.18
CA TYR A 77 16.02 7.62 -9.55
C TYR A 77 17.22 7.49 -10.50
N CYS A 78 16.98 7.08 -11.76
CA CYS A 78 18.04 7.01 -12.78
C CYS A 78 18.71 8.37 -13.01
N GLN A 79 17.94 9.45 -13.03
CA GLN A 79 18.47 10.82 -13.21
C GLN A 79 19.29 11.28 -12.01
N GLU A 80 18.79 11.06 -10.79
CA GLU A 80 19.48 11.42 -9.53
C GLU A 80 20.82 10.72 -9.36
N GLU A 81 20.93 9.46 -9.79
CA GLU A 81 22.20 8.73 -9.71
C GLU A 81 23.15 9.10 -10.85
N SER A 82 22.63 9.50 -12.02
CA SER A 82 23.46 9.97 -13.14
C SER A 82 24.16 11.30 -12.82
N THR A 83 23.51 12.20 -12.08
CA THR A 83 24.10 13.49 -11.68
C THR A 83 25.12 13.35 -10.56
N ASN A 84 25.01 12.33 -9.72
CA ASN A 84 25.93 12.08 -8.61
C ASN A 84 27.27 11.43 -9.01
N ASN A 85 27.53 11.28 -10.31
CA ASN A 85 28.85 11.15 -10.94
C ASN A 85 29.84 10.21 -10.24
N SER A 86 29.72 8.92 -10.54
CA SER A 86 30.82 7.96 -10.54
C SER A 86 30.42 6.83 -11.46
N SER A 87 31.35 6.27 -12.22
CA SER A 87 31.19 5.11 -13.12
C SER A 87 30.82 3.80 -12.39
N ARG A 88 30.11 3.90 -11.27
CA ARG A 88 29.66 2.79 -10.43
C ARG A 88 28.34 2.28 -10.98
N SER A 89 28.26 0.95 -11.10
CA SER A 89 27.01 0.24 -11.30
C SER A 89 25.94 0.74 -10.31
N LEU A 90 24.75 1.07 -10.83
CA LEU A 90 23.59 1.44 -10.00
C LEU A 90 23.23 0.35 -8.99
N LEU A 91 23.50 -0.92 -9.36
CA LEU A 91 23.38 -2.06 -8.47
C LEU A 91 24.66 -2.23 -7.67
N LYS A 92 24.56 -2.08 -6.35
CA LYS A 92 25.65 -2.30 -5.39
C LYS A 92 25.69 -3.76 -4.91
N SER A 93 24.54 -4.43 -4.90
CA SER A 93 24.46 -5.83 -4.47
C SER A 93 24.93 -6.78 -5.57
N PRO A 94 25.80 -7.76 -5.27
CA PRO A 94 26.18 -8.81 -6.21
C PRO A 94 25.07 -9.85 -6.42
N THR A 95 24.04 -9.85 -5.57
CA THR A 95 22.95 -10.82 -5.58
C THR A 95 21.60 -10.13 -5.65
N ILE A 96 20.65 -10.75 -6.35
CA ILE A 96 19.26 -10.30 -6.44
C ILE A 96 18.36 -11.31 -5.71
N ASP A 97 17.63 -10.82 -4.72
CA ASP A 97 16.66 -11.57 -3.94
C ASP A 97 15.29 -11.45 -4.62
N LEU A 98 14.80 -12.56 -5.17
CA LEU A 98 13.48 -12.62 -5.78
C LEU A 98 12.39 -12.64 -4.72
N PHE A 99 11.46 -11.70 -4.80
CA PHE A 99 10.23 -11.76 -4.00
C PHE A 99 9.29 -12.79 -4.60
N ILE A 100 9.11 -13.89 -3.88
CA ILE A 100 8.25 -15.01 -4.27
C ILE A 100 7.23 -15.17 -3.15
N VAL A 101 5.98 -14.73 -3.37
CA VAL A 101 4.92 -14.84 -2.36
C VAL A 101 4.79 -16.30 -1.90
N GLU A 102 4.92 -17.23 -2.85
CA GLU A 102 4.87 -18.66 -2.60
C GLU A 102 6.02 -19.15 -1.74
N SER A 103 7.21 -18.53 -1.74
CA SER A 103 8.32 -19.02 -0.91
C SER A 103 8.08 -18.79 0.58
N ILE A 104 7.18 -17.87 0.92
CA ILE A 104 6.74 -17.64 2.29
C ILE A 104 5.93 -18.84 2.80
N PHE A 105 5.05 -19.39 1.96
CA PHE A 105 4.04 -20.38 2.36
C PHE A 105 4.27 -21.80 1.81
N ARG A 106 5.14 -21.97 0.81
CA ARG A 106 5.50 -23.27 0.24
C ARG A 106 6.81 -23.75 0.84
N LYS A 107 6.87 -25.06 1.08
CA LYS A 107 8.06 -25.73 1.61
C LYS A 107 9.23 -25.55 0.66
N HIS A 108 10.39 -25.16 1.21
CA HIS A 108 11.61 -25.06 0.43
C HIS A 108 11.98 -26.46 -0.11
N PRO A 109 12.39 -26.60 -1.39
CA PRO A 109 12.66 -27.91 -1.98
C PRO A 109 13.79 -28.68 -1.29
N THR A 110 14.73 -27.99 -0.62
CA THR A 110 15.88 -28.62 0.04
C THR A 110 15.68 -28.86 1.54
N HIS A 111 14.97 -27.98 2.24
CA HIS A 111 14.84 -28.04 3.70
C HIS A 111 13.45 -28.52 4.14
N HIS A 112 12.51 -28.67 3.20
CA HIS A 112 11.12 -29.08 3.44
C HIS A 112 10.36 -28.24 4.48
N THR A 113 10.88 -27.06 4.83
CA THR A 113 10.25 -26.07 5.70
C THR A 113 9.86 -24.82 4.93
N THR A 114 8.76 -24.17 5.32
CA THR A 114 8.39 -22.84 4.82
C THR A 114 9.24 -21.76 5.47
N ALA A 115 9.30 -20.56 4.88
CA ALA A 115 9.99 -19.43 5.52
C ALA A 115 9.31 -19.02 6.84
N VAL A 116 7.99 -19.18 6.93
CA VAL A 116 7.22 -18.95 8.16
C VAL A 116 7.62 -19.96 9.24
N GLU A 117 7.65 -21.26 8.93
CA GLU A 117 8.07 -22.30 9.87
C GLU A 117 9.49 -22.07 10.39
N SER A 118 10.43 -21.75 9.50
CA SER A 118 11.81 -21.40 9.90
C SER A 118 11.86 -20.18 10.81
N SER A 119 11.05 -19.15 10.53
CA SER A 119 10.98 -17.94 11.35
C SER A 119 10.34 -18.21 12.71
N LEU A 120 9.32 -19.08 12.77
CA LEU A 120 8.69 -19.50 14.03
C LEU A 120 9.63 -20.35 14.89
N ALA A 121 10.38 -21.27 14.28
CA ALA A 121 11.38 -22.05 14.98
C ALA A 121 12.47 -21.15 15.58
N LYS A 122 12.95 -20.16 14.82
CA LYS A 122 13.88 -19.14 15.32
C LYS A 122 13.27 -18.29 16.44
N LEU A 123 12.00 -17.90 16.32
CA LEU A 123 11.31 -17.14 17.36
C LEU A 123 11.21 -17.94 18.67
N ALA A 124 10.86 -19.23 18.57
CA ALA A 124 10.74 -20.14 19.70
C ALA A 124 12.09 -20.45 20.37
N SER A 125 13.20 -20.39 19.63
CA SER A 125 14.54 -20.64 20.19
C SER A 125 15.16 -19.44 20.91
N ILE A 126 14.55 -18.24 20.82
CA ILE A 126 15.05 -17.06 21.55
C ILE A 126 14.75 -17.25 23.04
N PRO A 127 15.73 -17.04 23.95
CA PRO A 127 15.50 -17.09 25.40
C PRO A 127 14.37 -16.16 25.85
N THR A 128 13.50 -16.62 26.75
CA THR A 128 12.31 -15.86 27.22
C THR A 128 12.67 -14.53 27.89
N SER A 129 13.87 -14.42 28.45
CA SER A 129 14.42 -13.20 29.03
C SER A 129 14.79 -12.12 28.01
N LEU A 130 14.93 -12.46 26.73
CA LEU A 130 15.32 -11.52 25.68
C LEU A 130 14.12 -11.09 24.84
N PRO A 131 14.04 -9.81 24.44
CA PRO A 131 13.00 -9.35 23.52
C PRO A 131 13.16 -10.01 22.15
N ALA A 132 12.04 -10.29 21.50
CA ALA A 132 11.99 -10.84 20.15
C ALA A 132 11.12 -9.98 19.23
N GLY A 133 11.52 -9.85 17.98
CA GLY A 133 10.76 -9.11 16.96
C GLY A 133 10.12 -10.06 15.94
N TRP A 134 8.90 -9.73 15.51
CA TRP A 134 8.23 -10.37 14.38
C TRP A 134 7.86 -9.31 13.34
N GLY A 135 8.44 -9.39 12.14
CA GLY A 135 8.37 -8.30 11.16
C GLY A 135 7.96 -8.76 9.77
N ASN A 136 6.70 -8.52 9.42
CA ASN A 136 6.20 -8.41 8.05
C ASN A 136 5.19 -7.24 8.02
N THR A 137 4.55 -6.94 6.89
CA THR A 137 3.55 -5.87 6.81
C THR A 137 2.36 -6.11 7.75
N ASN A 138 2.12 -7.35 8.20
CA ASN A 138 1.21 -7.74 9.29
C ASN A 138 -0.19 -7.10 9.19
N THR A 139 -0.72 -7.03 7.97
CA THR A 139 -2.01 -6.43 7.62
C THR A 139 -3.19 -7.38 7.82
N ARG A 140 -2.94 -8.64 8.20
CA ARG A 140 -4.00 -9.64 8.43
C ARG A 140 -3.69 -10.43 9.70
N PRO A 141 -4.70 -10.79 10.53
CA PRO A 141 -4.48 -11.60 11.73
C PRO A 141 -3.68 -12.88 11.50
N ARG A 142 -3.97 -13.59 10.40
CA ARG A 142 -3.23 -14.80 10.02
C ARG A 142 -1.73 -14.62 9.78
N GLU A 143 -1.25 -13.39 9.54
CA GLU A 143 0.16 -13.11 9.27
C GLU A 143 1.00 -13.08 10.57
N TYR A 144 0.37 -12.92 11.73
CA TYR A 144 1.03 -12.87 13.04
C TYR A 144 0.40 -13.80 14.09
N ALA A 145 -0.69 -14.51 13.76
CA ALA A 145 -1.38 -15.42 14.68
C ALA A 145 -0.44 -16.48 15.29
N GLU A 146 0.42 -17.08 14.48
CA GLU A 146 1.39 -18.08 14.98
C GLU A 146 2.43 -17.46 15.92
N ALA A 147 2.88 -16.24 15.64
CA ALA A 147 3.79 -15.52 16.53
C ALA A 147 3.13 -15.19 17.88
N LEU A 148 1.83 -14.85 17.87
CA LEU A 148 1.04 -14.68 19.10
C LEU A 148 0.89 -16.00 19.87
N SER A 149 0.69 -17.12 19.17
CA SER A 149 0.65 -18.45 19.79
C SER A 149 1.98 -18.78 20.49
N VAL A 150 3.11 -18.49 19.85
CA VAL A 150 4.45 -18.65 20.47
C VAL A 150 4.60 -17.74 21.68
N ALA A 151 4.21 -16.46 21.58
CA ALA A 151 4.28 -15.52 22.69
C ALA A 151 3.44 -15.97 23.89
N MET A 152 2.21 -16.43 23.65
CA MET A 152 1.31 -16.96 24.68
C MET A 152 1.92 -18.19 25.36
N LYS A 153 2.39 -19.18 24.59
CA LYS A 153 3.02 -20.40 25.13
C LYS A 153 4.26 -20.11 25.97
N THR A 154 5.01 -19.08 25.59
CA THR A 154 6.25 -18.66 26.27
C THR A 154 6.04 -17.55 27.30
N GLN A 155 4.78 -17.17 27.57
CA GLN A 155 4.41 -16.10 28.50
C GLN A 155 5.12 -14.78 28.22
N ARG A 156 5.31 -14.45 26.94
CA ARG A 156 5.94 -13.20 26.51
C ARG A 156 4.89 -12.10 26.39
N PRO A 157 5.13 -10.91 26.98
CA PRO A 157 4.29 -9.75 26.70
C PRO A 157 4.43 -9.36 25.23
N VAL A 158 3.31 -9.00 24.61
CA VAL A 158 3.25 -8.61 23.20
C VAL A 158 2.98 -7.12 23.10
N GLN A 159 3.82 -6.42 22.33
CA GLN A 159 3.62 -5.03 21.97
C GLN A 159 3.52 -4.87 20.46
N PHE A 160 2.45 -4.25 19.99
CA PHE A 160 2.32 -3.88 18.57
C PHE A 160 3.02 -2.54 18.31
N LEU A 161 4.04 -2.58 17.46
CA LEU A 161 4.71 -1.38 16.96
C LEU A 161 4.03 -0.89 15.69
N ILE A 162 3.52 0.34 15.75
CA ILE A 162 2.85 0.99 14.64
C ILE A 162 3.84 1.97 14.01
N LEU A 163 4.18 1.73 12.75
CA LEU A 163 5.08 2.60 12.00
C LEU A 163 4.31 3.77 11.33
N PRO A 164 4.98 4.92 11.10
CA PRO A 164 4.38 6.03 10.38
C PRO A 164 3.89 5.60 8.99
N LYS A 165 2.68 6.07 8.63
CA LYS A 165 2.18 5.90 7.26
C LYS A 165 3.03 6.74 6.31
N LEU A 166 3.50 6.12 5.24
CA LEU A 166 4.22 6.78 4.16
C LEU A 166 3.34 6.89 2.92
N GLU A 167 3.59 7.92 2.11
CA GLU A 167 2.95 8.06 0.81
C GLU A 167 3.45 7.00 -0.17
N ARG A 168 2.60 6.66 -1.15
CA ARG A 168 2.89 5.62 -2.15
C ARG A 168 4.19 5.89 -2.90
N GLY A 169 4.37 7.10 -3.43
CA GLY A 169 5.59 7.46 -4.14
C GLY A 169 6.86 7.31 -3.29
N VAL A 170 6.79 7.64 -2.00
CA VAL A 170 7.91 7.44 -1.05
C VAL A 170 8.22 5.96 -0.86
N LEU A 171 7.19 5.10 -0.76
CA LEU A 171 7.38 3.64 -0.65
C LEU A 171 8.03 3.06 -1.91
N LEU A 172 7.59 3.50 -3.09
CA LEU A 172 8.13 3.06 -4.37
C LEU A 172 9.59 3.51 -4.52
N MET A 173 9.91 4.77 -4.24
CA MET A 173 11.28 5.29 -4.29
C MET A 173 12.21 4.52 -3.34
N ARG A 174 11.77 4.27 -2.10
CA ARG A 174 12.53 3.45 -1.12
C ARG A 174 12.71 2.01 -1.60
N ASN A 175 11.73 1.45 -2.30
CA ASN A 175 11.82 0.11 -2.86
C ASN A 175 12.86 0.02 -3.97
N ILE A 176 12.93 1.02 -4.87
CA ILE A 176 13.97 1.10 -5.92
C ILE A 176 15.35 1.23 -5.28
N LYS A 177 15.52 2.17 -4.34
CA LYS A 177 16.78 2.35 -3.61
C LYS A 177 17.22 1.05 -2.91
N ARG A 178 16.30 0.40 -2.19
CA ARG A 178 16.58 -0.89 -1.53
C ARG A 178 16.96 -1.96 -2.55
N PHE A 179 16.31 -2.00 -3.71
CA PHE A 179 16.63 -2.96 -4.77
C PHE A 179 18.07 -2.75 -5.27
N CYS A 180 18.46 -1.51 -5.53
CA CYS A 180 19.83 -1.17 -5.92
C CYS A 180 20.87 -1.51 -4.85
N GLU A 181 20.57 -1.24 -3.58
CA GLU A 181 21.49 -1.43 -2.46
C GLU A 181 21.63 -2.90 -2.03
N THR A 182 20.52 -3.65 -2.02
CA THR A 182 20.45 -4.97 -1.39
C THR A 182 20.01 -6.09 -2.33
N GLY A 183 19.59 -5.76 -3.55
CA GLY A 183 19.00 -6.71 -4.48
C GLY A 183 17.58 -7.15 -4.13
N ARG A 184 16.95 -6.57 -3.10
CA ARG A 184 15.59 -6.92 -2.67
C ARG A 184 14.53 -6.01 -3.26
N TYR A 185 13.76 -6.55 -4.20
CA TYR A 185 12.65 -5.88 -4.85
C TYR A 185 11.29 -6.37 -4.36
N VAL A 186 10.33 -5.47 -4.12
CA VAL A 186 8.93 -5.82 -3.89
C VAL A 186 8.08 -5.30 -5.07
N PRO A 187 7.24 -6.13 -5.70
CA PRO A 187 6.39 -5.68 -6.80
C PRO A 187 5.43 -4.54 -6.39
N MET A 188 5.19 -3.62 -7.32
CA MET A 188 4.30 -2.47 -7.16
C MET A 188 2.91 -2.92 -6.69
N LYS A 189 2.36 -3.96 -7.33
CA LYS A 189 1.06 -4.53 -6.93
C LYS A 189 1.03 -4.99 -5.48
N ALA A 190 2.12 -5.56 -4.97
CA ALA A 190 2.18 -5.99 -3.57
C ALA A 190 2.20 -4.80 -2.59
N ILE A 191 2.84 -3.68 -2.98
CA ILE A 191 2.81 -2.41 -2.22
C ILE A 191 1.40 -1.82 -2.22
N ASP A 192 0.73 -1.83 -3.37
CA ASP A 192 -0.64 -1.32 -3.53
C ASP A 192 -1.64 -2.14 -2.72
N ASP A 193 -1.56 -3.47 -2.82
CA ASP A 193 -2.38 -4.39 -2.05
C ASP A 193 -2.18 -4.21 -0.54
N ALA A 194 -0.94 -4.02 -0.08
CA ALA A 194 -0.63 -3.75 1.31
C ALA A 194 -1.20 -2.39 1.76
N THR A 195 -1.03 -1.35 0.96
CA THR A 195 -1.53 0.00 1.25
C THR A 195 -3.04 0.04 1.31
N GLY A 196 -3.72 -0.65 0.38
CA GLY A 196 -5.17 -0.82 0.37
C GLY A 196 -5.67 -1.50 1.63
N ARG A 197 -5.01 -2.59 2.07
CA ARG A 197 -5.39 -3.27 3.32
C ARG A 197 -5.21 -2.39 4.55
N VAL A 198 -4.09 -1.67 4.67
CA VAL A 198 -3.88 -0.72 5.76
C VAL A 198 -4.97 0.35 5.75
N HIS A 199 -5.33 0.88 4.58
CA HIS A 199 -6.41 1.84 4.47
C HIS A 199 -7.75 1.26 4.94
N SER A 200 -8.10 0.04 4.52
CA SER A 200 -9.32 -0.63 4.98
C SER A 200 -9.35 -0.83 6.50
N ILE A 201 -8.22 -1.22 7.12
CA ILE A 201 -8.12 -1.36 8.58
C ILE A 201 -8.41 -0.02 9.27
N LEU A 202 -7.75 1.05 8.82
CA LEU A 202 -7.93 2.38 9.38
C LEU A 202 -9.36 2.88 9.22
N THR A 203 -9.95 2.72 8.02
CA THR A 203 -11.35 3.11 7.75
C THR A 203 -12.32 2.32 8.63
N ASN A 204 -12.13 1.01 8.79
CA ASN A 204 -12.97 0.18 9.65
C ASN A 204 -12.89 0.61 11.12
N ILE A 205 -11.70 0.97 11.60
CA ILE A 205 -11.52 1.46 12.97
C ILE A 205 -12.21 2.80 13.17
N VAL A 206 -12.03 3.75 12.25
CA VAL A 206 -12.70 5.05 12.29
C VAL A 206 -14.22 4.87 12.28
N ASN A 207 -14.74 4.01 11.41
CA ASN A 207 -16.17 3.72 11.35
C ASN A 207 -16.69 3.11 12.66
N LYS A 208 -15.96 2.14 13.24
CA LYS A 208 -16.31 1.55 14.55
C LYS A 208 -16.33 2.59 15.66
N ILE A 209 -15.35 3.49 15.70
CA ILE A 209 -15.29 4.56 16.71
C ILE A 209 -16.45 5.55 16.53
N GLN A 210 -16.78 5.94 15.30
CA GLN A 210 -17.85 6.91 15.02
C GLN A 210 -19.25 6.36 15.27
N HIS A 211 -19.49 5.08 14.96
CA HIS A 211 -20.81 4.47 14.94
C HIS A 211 -21.07 3.56 16.14
N SER A 212 -20.29 3.63 17.22
CA SER A 212 -20.57 2.87 18.44
C SER A 212 -21.64 3.61 19.27
N PRO A 213 -22.93 3.21 19.20
CA PRO A 213 -24.02 4.02 19.75
C PRO A 213 -24.20 3.75 21.26
N ASN A 214 -23.76 2.60 21.75
CA ASN A 214 -23.87 2.18 23.14
C ASN A 214 -22.48 2.13 23.79
N GLN A 215 -22.22 3.13 24.63
CA GLN A 215 -21.01 3.23 25.45
C GLN A 215 -20.79 1.99 26.34
N ALA A 216 -21.88 1.34 26.78
CA ALA A 216 -21.83 0.19 27.69
C ALA A 216 -21.37 -1.13 27.01
N ASP A 217 -21.85 -1.43 25.80
CA ASP A 217 -21.49 -2.68 25.09
C ASP A 217 -20.08 -2.61 24.48
N ALA A 218 -19.67 -1.42 24.04
CA ALA A 218 -18.31 -1.16 23.59
C ALA A 218 -17.28 -1.21 24.73
N MET A 219 -17.67 -0.84 25.96
CA MET A 219 -16.84 -1.04 27.16
C MET A 219 -16.75 -2.53 27.52
N ALA A 220 -17.85 -3.28 27.45
CA ALA A 220 -17.87 -4.72 27.77
C ALA A 220 -17.05 -5.58 26.79
N SER A 221 -17.11 -5.27 25.48
CA SER A 221 -16.29 -5.97 24.47
C SER A 221 -14.82 -5.55 24.46
N LEU A 222 -14.43 -4.51 25.21
CA LEU A 222 -13.08 -3.95 25.28
C LEU A 222 -12.50 -3.94 26.70
N ASN A 223 -13.12 -4.66 27.65
CA ASN A 223 -12.54 -4.94 28.97
C ASN A 223 -11.34 -5.91 28.92
N ASP A 224 -10.93 -6.29 27.71
CA ASP A 224 -9.67 -6.99 27.43
C ASP A 224 -8.49 -5.98 27.41
N GLY A 225 -8.21 -5.38 28.58
CA GLY A 225 -6.96 -4.67 28.92
C GLY A 225 -6.68 -3.29 28.28
N ASP A 226 -5.87 -2.49 29.00
CA ASP A 226 -5.37 -1.16 28.58
C ASP A 226 -4.64 -1.17 27.21
N SER A 227 -4.12 -2.32 26.80
CA SER A 227 -3.40 -2.48 25.52
C SER A 227 -4.28 -2.25 24.29
N SER A 228 -5.59 -2.55 24.37
CA SER A 228 -6.52 -2.35 23.25
C SER A 228 -6.80 -0.85 23.02
N ASN A 229 -6.86 -0.08 24.12
CA ASN A 229 -7.11 1.36 24.09
C ASN A 229 -5.95 2.12 23.45
N GLU A 230 -4.71 1.79 23.86
CA GLU A 230 -3.51 2.38 23.28
C GLU A 230 -3.40 2.07 21.78
N LEU A 231 -3.75 0.84 21.38
CA LEU A 231 -3.73 0.44 19.97
C LEU A 231 -4.74 1.24 19.13
N HIS A 232 -5.99 1.35 19.59
CA HIS A 232 -7.01 2.13 18.89
C HIS A 232 -6.65 3.61 18.81
N ALA A 233 -6.08 4.19 19.88
CA ALA A 233 -5.61 5.58 19.88
C ALA A 233 -4.50 5.80 18.84
N LYS A 234 -3.51 4.90 18.78
CA LYS A 234 -2.42 4.95 17.80
C LYS A 234 -2.93 4.78 16.37
N LEU A 235 -3.89 3.89 16.14
CA LEU A 235 -4.48 3.67 14.82
C LEU A 235 -5.37 4.85 14.37
N ALA A 236 -6.15 5.45 15.28
CA ALA A 236 -6.90 6.67 14.99
C ALA A 236 -5.97 7.83 14.62
N ARG A 237 -4.86 8.01 15.37
CA ARG A 237 -3.84 9.02 15.06
C ARG A 237 -3.20 8.79 13.68
N LEU A 238 -2.89 7.55 13.34
CA LEU A 238 -2.41 7.21 11.99
C LEU A 238 -3.43 7.52 10.88
N ALA A 239 -4.72 7.38 11.16
CA ALA A 239 -5.79 7.72 10.24
C ALA A 239 -6.01 9.24 10.13
N GLY A 240 -5.24 10.06 10.87
CA GLY A 240 -5.38 11.52 10.89
C GLY A 240 -6.49 11.99 11.83
N TYR A 241 -6.79 11.25 12.88
CA TYR A 241 -7.81 11.60 13.88
C TYR A 241 -7.22 11.63 15.28
N GLU A 242 -7.69 12.58 16.10
CA GLU A 242 -7.38 12.63 17.53
C GLU A 242 -8.51 11.95 18.29
N MET A 243 -8.16 10.98 19.15
CA MET A 243 -9.11 10.22 19.96
C MET A 243 -8.93 10.60 21.43
N ASP A 244 -10.04 10.85 22.11
CA ASP A 244 -10.05 11.06 23.55
C ASP A 244 -9.77 9.73 24.27
N PRO A 245 -8.70 9.63 25.07
CA PRO A 245 -8.39 8.40 25.80
C PRO A 245 -9.48 8.03 26.82
N SER A 246 -10.24 9.01 27.33
CA SER A 246 -11.28 8.78 28.34
C SER A 246 -12.62 8.35 27.73
N THR A 247 -13.07 9.02 26.66
CA THR A 247 -14.39 8.77 26.06
C THR A 247 -14.36 7.85 24.85
N ARG A 248 -13.16 7.50 24.34
CA ARG A 248 -12.94 6.70 23.13
C ARG A 248 -13.60 7.28 21.86
N ARG A 249 -13.87 8.59 21.85
CA ARG A 249 -14.47 9.28 20.70
C ARG A 249 -13.40 10.02 19.92
N ILE A 250 -13.57 10.06 18.60
CA ILE A 250 -12.80 10.97 17.75
C ILE A 250 -13.22 12.39 18.13
N ILE A 251 -12.28 13.16 18.66
CA ILE A 251 -12.49 14.55 19.05
C ILE A 251 -12.47 15.43 17.80
N ARG A 252 -11.47 15.22 16.93
CA ARG A 252 -11.26 16.01 15.72
C ARG A 252 -10.39 15.30 14.70
N LYS A 253 -10.51 15.72 13.44
CA LYS A 253 -9.57 15.36 12.37
C LYS A 253 -8.29 16.20 12.56
N ILE A 254 -7.16 15.54 12.73
CA ILE A 254 -5.85 16.21 12.73
C ILE A 254 -5.60 16.63 11.29
N SER A 255 -5.58 17.93 11.02
CA SER A 255 -5.12 18.43 9.73
C SER A 255 -3.65 18.06 9.59
N THR A 256 -3.33 17.05 8.79
CA THR A 256 -1.94 16.70 8.40
C THR A 256 -1.30 17.76 7.50
N ALA A 257 -1.96 18.91 7.31
CA ALA A 257 -1.41 20.10 6.68
C ALA A 257 -0.33 20.70 7.58
N GLY A 258 0.93 20.28 7.41
CA GLY A 258 2.04 20.96 8.09
C GLY A 258 3.38 20.25 8.13
N ASN A 259 3.96 19.89 6.98
CA ASN A 259 5.41 20.00 6.84
C ASN A 259 5.86 20.48 5.44
N GLN A 260 5.01 21.28 4.78
CA GLN A 260 5.47 22.17 3.73
C GLN A 260 5.73 23.53 4.38
N GLN A 261 6.99 23.78 4.76
CA GLN A 261 7.49 25.14 4.99
C GLN A 261 7.44 25.89 3.65
N GLY A 262 6.30 26.47 3.33
CA GLY A 262 6.08 27.26 2.11
C GLY A 262 5.79 28.71 2.46
N GLY A 263 6.85 29.53 2.40
CA GLY A 263 6.87 30.95 2.05
C GLY A 263 5.68 31.84 2.44
N LYS A 264 5.94 32.77 3.36
CA LYS A 264 5.20 34.02 3.52
C LYS A 264 5.09 34.76 2.17
N SER A 265 3.97 34.64 1.46
CA SER A 265 3.65 35.56 0.36
C SER A 265 2.76 36.68 0.89
N ARG A 266 3.39 37.85 0.97
CA ARG A 266 2.80 39.12 1.39
C ARG A 266 1.71 39.55 0.40
N GLY A 267 0.74 40.28 0.95
CA GLY A 267 -0.50 40.70 0.32
C GLY A 267 -0.39 41.30 -1.08
N SER A 268 -1.46 41.13 -1.84
CA SER A 268 -1.88 42.11 -2.83
C SER A 268 -3.38 42.34 -2.67
N ARG A 269 -3.72 43.57 -2.29
CA ARG A 269 -5.07 44.14 -2.30
C ARG A 269 -5.41 44.57 -3.73
N ARG A 270 -6.71 44.75 -3.99
CA ARG A 270 -7.38 45.43 -5.14
C ARG A 270 -7.76 44.45 -6.27
N CYS A 271 -8.93 44.44 -6.91
CA CYS A 271 -10.17 45.27 -6.99
C CYS A 271 -11.36 44.27 -7.11
N ARG A 272 -12.58 44.46 -6.60
CA ARG A 272 -13.66 45.43 -6.92
C ARG A 272 -13.96 45.60 -8.43
N ASP A 273 -15.10 45.05 -8.86
CA ASP A 273 -16.13 45.64 -9.74
C ASP A 273 -16.74 44.72 -10.82
N GLY A 274 -18.06 44.84 -11.00
CA GLY A 274 -18.84 44.47 -12.21
C GLY A 274 -19.46 43.07 -12.21
N ASN A 275 -20.73 42.84 -11.86
CA ASN A 275 -22.00 43.27 -12.47
C ASN A 275 -22.27 42.68 -13.87
N SER A 276 -23.21 41.73 -13.97
CA SER A 276 -24.07 41.35 -15.13
C SER A 276 -24.91 40.12 -14.70
N ARG A 277 -26.19 40.17 -14.31
CA ARG A 277 -27.45 40.45 -15.04
C ARG A 277 -27.62 39.69 -16.37
N GLY A 278 -28.66 38.86 -16.41
CA GLY A 278 -29.25 38.22 -17.61
C GLY A 278 -29.69 36.79 -17.27
N GLY A 279 -30.95 36.55 -16.88
CA GLY A 279 -32.05 36.15 -17.79
C GLY A 279 -32.09 34.60 -17.85
N GLY A 280 -33.16 33.85 -17.59
CA GLY A 280 -34.58 34.01 -17.86
C GLY A 280 -35.04 32.68 -18.53
N GLY A 281 -36.19 32.10 -18.12
CA GLY A 281 -36.81 30.92 -18.76
C GLY A 281 -36.97 29.71 -17.82
N ARG A 282 -38.09 29.48 -17.09
CA ARG A 282 -39.48 29.08 -17.44
C ARG A 282 -39.67 27.65 -18.00
N TYR A 283 -40.45 26.86 -17.23
CA TYR A 283 -41.36 25.73 -17.55
C TYR A 283 -40.84 24.33 -17.94
N HIS A 284 -41.14 23.33 -17.10
CA HIS A 284 -42.04 22.18 -17.35
C HIS A 284 -42.10 21.28 -16.08
N GLN A 285 -43.20 21.28 -15.33
CA GLN A 285 -44.30 20.29 -15.32
C GLN A 285 -43.91 18.83 -15.03
N ASN A 286 -44.41 18.36 -13.88
CA ASN A 286 -45.12 17.10 -13.61
C ASN A 286 -44.63 15.80 -14.25
N ARG A 287 -44.23 14.84 -13.40
CA ARG A 287 -44.90 13.52 -13.37
C ARG A 287 -44.64 12.76 -12.09
N SER A 288 -45.69 12.63 -11.28
CA SER A 288 -45.86 11.59 -10.27
C SER A 288 -45.96 10.24 -10.96
N ASN A 289 -45.35 9.19 -10.41
CA ASN A 289 -45.78 7.81 -10.64
C ASN A 289 -45.69 7.02 -9.34
N ASN A 290 -46.87 6.75 -8.79
CA ASN A 290 -47.17 5.64 -7.89
C ASN A 290 -46.87 4.32 -8.60
N TYR A 291 -46.25 3.36 -7.90
CA TYR A 291 -46.59 1.95 -8.04
C TYR A 291 -46.43 1.26 -6.67
N GLN A 292 -47.57 1.02 -6.02
CA GLN A 292 -47.78 -0.12 -5.13
C GLN A 292 -48.20 -1.31 -6.00
N ASN A 293 -47.67 -2.48 -5.71
CA ASN A 293 -48.31 -3.80 -5.85
C ASN A 293 -47.46 -4.75 -4.97
N LYS A 294 -48.05 -5.29 -3.89
CA LYS A 294 -48.72 -6.60 -3.82
C LYS A 294 -47.74 -7.75 -3.98
#